data_AF-A0A376MMQ1-F1
#
_entry.id   AF-A0A376MMQ1-F1
#
_cell.length_a   1.000
_cell.length_b   1.000
_cell.length_c   1.000
_cell.angle_alpha   90.00
_cell.angle_beta   90.00
_cell.angle_gamma   90.00
#
_symmetry.space_group_name_H-M   'P 1'
#
loop_
_entity.id
_entity.type
_entity.pdbx_description
1 polymer ?
#
loop_
_entity_poly.entity_id
_entity_poly.type
_entity_poly.pdbx_seq_one_letter_code
_entity_poly.pdbx_strand_id
1 'polypeptide(L)'
;MTNLNYQQTHFVMSAPDIRHLPSDTGIEVAFAGRSNAGKSSALNTLTNQKSLARTSKTPGRTQLINLFEVADGKRLVDLPGYGYAEVPEEMKRKWQRALGEYLEKRQSLQGLVVLMDIRHPLKDLDQQMIEWAVDSNIAVLVLLTKADKLASGARKAQLNMVREAGAGV
;
A
#
# COMPACT_ATOMS: atom_id res chain seq x y z
N MET A 1 1.51 -6.63 -24.28
CA MET A 1 1.10 -6.02 -23.00
C MET A 1 -0.22 -5.29 -23.23
N THR A 2 -1.29 -5.65 -22.52
CA THR A 2 -2.55 -4.89 -22.56
C THR A 2 -2.34 -3.51 -21.97
N ASN A 3 -2.67 -2.46 -22.71
CA ASN A 3 -2.61 -1.09 -22.23
C ASN A 3 -3.82 -0.83 -21.29
N LEU A 4 -3.58 -0.66 -19.99
CA LEU A 4 -4.63 -0.40 -19.00
C LEU A 4 -4.90 1.10 -18.91
N ASN A 5 -6.17 1.51 -19.01
CA ASN A 5 -6.56 2.91 -18.83
C ASN A 5 -6.85 3.20 -17.35
N TYR A 6 -5.81 3.57 -16.59
CA TYR A 6 -5.93 3.93 -15.18
C TYR A 6 -6.87 5.11 -14.90
N GLN A 7 -7.21 5.93 -15.90
CA GLN A 7 -8.15 7.04 -15.72
C GLN A 7 -9.61 6.58 -15.58
N GLN A 8 -9.92 5.35 -15.99
CA GLN A 8 -11.25 4.74 -15.81
C GLN A 8 -11.41 4.02 -14.46
N THR A 9 -10.41 4.12 -13.58
CA THR A 9 -10.47 3.49 -12.27
C THR A 9 -11.67 4.01 -11.49
N HIS A 10 -12.44 3.14 -10.86
CA HIS A 10 -13.58 3.54 -10.05
C HIS A 10 -13.61 2.77 -8.73
N PHE A 11 -14.25 3.36 -7.72
CA PHE A 11 -14.44 2.73 -6.43
C PHE A 11 -15.47 1.59 -6.54
N VAL A 12 -15.10 0.43 -6.02
CA VAL A 12 -15.97 -0.76 -5.96
C VAL A 12 -16.64 -0.83 -4.60
N MET A 13 -15.84 -0.97 -3.54
CA MET A 13 -16.34 -1.13 -2.18
C MET A 13 -15.27 -0.87 -1.12
N SER A 14 -15.72 -0.76 0.13
CA SER A 14 -14.86 -0.80 1.31
C SER A 14 -15.20 -2.05 2.12
N ALA A 15 -14.19 -2.77 2.58
CA ALA A 15 -14.34 -4.00 3.33
C ALA A 15 -13.59 -3.91 4.69
N PRO A 16 -14.17 -4.39 5.80
CA PRO A 16 -13.48 -4.43 7.09
C PRO A 16 -12.37 -5.48 7.15
N ASP A 17 -12.48 -6.53 6.33
CA ASP A 17 -11.49 -7.61 6.23
C ASP A 17 -11.67 -8.37 4.90
N ILE A 18 -10.77 -9.31 4.65
CA ILE A 18 -10.66 -10.03 3.37
C ILE A 18 -11.88 -10.90 3.04
N ARG A 19 -12.67 -11.31 4.05
CA ARG A 19 -13.85 -12.16 3.87
C ARG A 19 -15.03 -11.39 3.28
N HIS A 20 -14.96 -10.06 3.37
CA HIS A 20 -15.95 -9.14 2.81
C HIS A 20 -15.50 -8.56 1.46
N LEU A 21 -14.35 -8.99 0.93
CA LEU A 21 -13.92 -8.66 -0.43
C LEU A 21 -14.69 -9.51 -1.45
N PRO A 22 -14.78 -9.05 -2.73
CA PRO A 22 -15.37 -9.85 -3.78
C PRO A 22 -14.58 -11.15 -4.03
N SER A 23 -15.08 -11.98 -4.94
CA SER A 23 -14.46 -13.25 -5.32
C SER A 23 -12.95 -13.12 -5.51
N ASP A 24 -12.22 -14.07 -4.96
CA ASP A 24 -10.76 -14.09 -4.97
C ASP A 24 -10.23 -14.55 -6.34
N THR A 25 -10.48 -13.73 -7.35
CA THR A 25 -10.22 -14.02 -8.76
C THR A 25 -9.69 -12.78 -9.47
N GLY A 26 -8.78 -12.97 -10.43
CA GLY A 26 -8.16 -11.87 -11.17
C GLY A 26 -6.87 -11.38 -10.50
N ILE A 27 -6.59 -10.08 -10.64
CA ILE A 27 -5.33 -9.46 -10.21
C ILE A 27 -5.60 -8.26 -9.32
N GLU A 28 -4.99 -8.25 -8.15
CA GLU A 28 -4.96 -7.19 -7.16
C GLU A 28 -3.53 -6.70 -6.95
N VAL A 29 -3.35 -5.38 -6.97
CA VAL A 29 -2.13 -4.72 -6.51
C VAL A 29 -2.49 -3.88 -5.29
N ALA A 30 -1.95 -4.25 -4.13
CA ALA A 30 -2.23 -3.59 -2.88
C ALA A 30 -1.23 -2.46 -2.60
N PHE A 31 -1.70 -1.39 -1.98
CA PHE A 31 -0.92 -0.24 -1.56
C PHE A 31 -0.96 -0.22 -0.03
N ALA A 32 0.20 -0.38 0.59
CA ALA A 32 0.38 -0.33 2.04
C ALA A 32 1.37 0.79 2.40
N GLY A 33 1.20 1.38 3.57
CA GLY A 33 2.16 2.37 4.06
C GLY A 33 1.70 2.95 5.38
N ARG A 34 2.62 3.61 6.09
CA ARG A 34 2.29 4.29 7.33
C ARG A 34 1.21 5.37 7.10
N SER A 35 0.47 5.70 8.16
CA SER A 35 -0.42 6.88 8.13
C SER A 35 0.36 8.11 7.66
N ASN A 36 -0.22 8.89 6.74
CA ASN A 36 0.42 10.05 6.10
C ASN A 36 1.69 9.75 5.27
N ALA A 37 1.95 8.49 4.88
CA ALA A 37 3.01 8.15 3.93
C ALA A 37 2.71 8.62 2.49
N GLY A 38 1.48 9.07 2.20
CA GLY A 38 1.12 9.61 0.87
C GLY A 38 0.37 8.62 -0.04
N LYS A 39 -0.13 7.51 0.50
CA LYS A 39 -0.85 6.46 -0.25
C LYS A 39 -2.03 6.96 -1.08
N SER A 40 -2.96 7.71 -0.47
CA SER A 40 -4.09 8.27 -1.21
C SER A 40 -3.66 9.26 -2.29
N SER A 41 -2.60 10.04 -2.05
CA SER A 41 -2.02 10.92 -3.07
C SER A 41 -1.40 10.12 -4.22
N ALA A 42 -0.67 9.05 -3.93
CA ALA A 42 -0.09 8.18 -4.95
C ALA A 42 -1.16 7.50 -5.82
N LEU A 43 -2.23 7.00 -5.22
CA LEU A 43 -3.38 6.42 -5.95
C LEU A 43 -4.04 7.46 -6.86
N ASN A 44 -4.33 8.64 -6.33
CA ASN A 44 -4.94 9.75 -7.09
C ASN A 44 -4.04 10.22 -8.24
N THR A 45 -2.72 10.25 -8.04
CA THR A 45 -1.75 10.58 -9.09
C THR A 45 -1.67 9.49 -10.16
N LEU A 46 -1.63 8.21 -9.75
CA LEU A 46 -1.58 7.07 -10.66
C LEU A 46 -2.80 7.00 -11.58
N THR A 47 -3.99 7.26 -11.04
CA THR A 47 -5.25 7.22 -11.79
C THR A 47 -5.59 8.54 -12.46
N ASN A 48 -4.81 9.60 -12.24
CA ASN A 48 -5.13 10.96 -12.67
C ASN A 48 -6.53 11.44 -12.20
N GLN A 49 -6.92 11.05 -10.98
CA GLN A 49 -8.20 11.42 -10.38
C GLN A 49 -8.00 12.07 -9.01
N LYS A 50 -8.54 13.28 -8.82
CA LYS A 50 -8.27 14.09 -7.62
C LYS A 50 -8.86 13.53 -6.31
N SER A 51 -9.91 12.72 -6.39
CA SER A 51 -10.72 12.33 -5.22
C SER A 51 -11.12 10.85 -5.21
N LEU A 52 -10.42 9.99 -5.97
CA LEU A 52 -10.68 8.55 -5.99
C LEU A 52 -10.43 7.96 -4.60
N ALA A 53 -9.21 8.12 -4.09
CA ALA A 53 -8.85 7.81 -2.72
C ALA A 53 -9.04 9.07 -1.86
N ARG A 54 -9.90 8.97 -0.83
CA ARG A 54 -10.18 10.08 0.08
C ARG A 54 -8.93 10.42 0.89
N THR A 55 -8.33 11.58 0.63
CA THR A 55 -7.23 12.13 1.42
C THR A 55 -7.78 12.76 2.70
N SER A 56 -7.68 12.08 3.85
CA SER A 56 -7.96 12.71 5.15
C SER A 56 -6.66 13.07 5.84
N LYS A 57 -6.55 14.31 6.33
CA LYS A 57 -5.47 14.73 7.24
C LYS A 57 -5.69 14.21 8.66
N THR A 58 -6.93 13.81 8.99
CA THR A 58 -7.28 13.23 10.28
C THR A 58 -6.74 11.81 10.33
N PRO A 59 -5.71 11.57 11.16
CA PRO A 59 -5.11 10.26 11.22
C PRO A 59 -6.16 9.24 11.76
N GLY A 60 -6.15 7.97 11.30
CA GLY A 60 -6.99 6.88 11.86
C GLY A 60 -8.39 6.70 11.24
N ARG A 61 -8.75 7.51 10.23
CA ARG A 61 -10.08 7.51 9.61
C ARG A 61 -10.32 6.36 8.61
N THR A 62 -9.27 5.88 7.94
CA THR A 62 -9.38 4.73 7.02
C THR A 62 -9.08 3.46 7.80
N GLN A 63 -10.13 2.78 8.27
CA GLN A 63 -10.05 1.47 8.93
C GLN A 63 -10.41 0.31 7.99
N LEU A 64 -10.93 0.64 6.81
CA LEU A 64 -11.40 -0.32 5.82
C LEU A 64 -10.38 -0.46 4.70
N ILE A 65 -10.35 -1.65 4.11
CA ILE A 65 -9.71 -1.93 2.84
C ILE A 65 -10.58 -1.29 1.75
N ASN A 66 -10.04 -0.40 0.92
CA ASN A 66 -10.80 0.15 -0.22
C ASN A 66 -10.36 -0.51 -1.51
N LEU A 67 -11.34 -0.93 -2.30
CA LEU A 67 -11.13 -1.63 -3.56
C LEU A 67 -11.50 -0.71 -4.72
N PHE A 68 -10.60 -0.60 -5.69
CA PHE A 68 -10.80 0.17 -6.91
C PHE A 68 -10.56 -0.70 -8.12
N GLU A 69 -11.46 -0.68 -9.09
CA GLU A 69 -11.33 -1.47 -10.32
C GLU A 69 -10.83 -0.60 -11.47
N VAL A 70 -9.75 -1.04 -12.09
CA VAL A 70 -9.09 -0.36 -13.23
C VAL A 70 -9.63 -0.88 -14.56
N ALA A 71 -9.87 -2.19 -14.61
CA ALA A 71 -10.47 -2.93 -15.70
C ALA A 71 -11.04 -4.23 -15.13
N ASP A 72 -11.86 -4.94 -15.90
CA ASP A 72 -12.44 -6.20 -15.47
C ASP A 72 -11.39 -7.16 -14.89
N GLY A 73 -11.62 -7.59 -13.65
CA GLY A 73 -10.75 -8.49 -12.90
C GLY A 73 -9.39 -7.90 -12.52
N LYS A 74 -9.16 -6.59 -12.66
CA LYS A 74 -7.89 -5.90 -12.33
C LYS A 74 -8.11 -4.74 -11.38
N ARG A 75 -7.57 -4.85 -10.17
CA ARG A 75 -7.95 -3.99 -9.05
C ARG A 75 -6.72 -3.40 -8.33
N LEU A 76 -6.88 -2.16 -7.87
CA LEU A 76 -5.99 -1.52 -6.92
C LEU A 76 -6.63 -1.60 -5.53
N VAL A 77 -5.84 -1.98 -4.53
CA VAL A 77 -6.32 -2.15 -3.16
C VAL A 77 -5.62 -1.14 -2.26
N ASP A 78 -6.39 -0.27 -1.62
CA ASP A 78 -5.90 0.69 -0.64
C ASP A 78 -6.05 0.10 0.76
N LEU A 79 -4.93 -0.38 1.31
CA LEU A 79 -4.93 -0.94 2.65
C LEU A 79 -4.98 0.19 3.71
N PRO A 80 -5.51 -0.09 4.90
CA PRO A 80 -5.49 0.90 5.98
C PRO A 80 -4.04 1.27 6.34
N GLY A 81 -3.81 2.50 6.79
CA GLY A 81 -2.45 2.94 7.13
C GLY A 81 -2.00 2.44 8.50
N TYR A 82 -0.74 2.00 8.63
CA TYR A 82 -0.18 1.50 9.89
C TYR A 82 0.72 2.50 10.62
N GLY A 83 1.25 2.09 11.78
CA GLY A 83 2.24 2.86 12.55
C GLY A 83 1.66 4.09 13.24
N TYR A 84 0.39 4.03 13.63
CA TYR A 84 -0.32 5.06 14.35
C TYR A 84 -0.04 4.98 15.85
N ALA A 85 0.40 6.09 16.46
CA ALA A 85 0.81 6.12 17.86
C ALA A 85 -0.37 5.99 18.85
N GLU A 86 -1.54 6.47 18.46
CA GLU A 86 -2.71 6.69 19.34
C GLU A 86 -3.82 5.62 19.23
N VAL A 87 -3.62 4.50 18.50
CA VAL A 87 -4.61 3.41 18.49
C VAL A 87 -4.28 2.39 19.58
N PRO A 88 -5.31 1.81 20.22
CA PRO A 88 -5.14 0.73 21.18
C PRO A 88 -4.31 -0.41 20.60
N GLU A 89 -3.47 -1.01 21.43
CA GLU A 89 -2.59 -2.12 21.05
C GLU A 89 -3.37 -3.31 20.46
N GLU A 90 -4.57 -3.58 20.98
CA GLU A 90 -5.47 -4.61 20.45
C GLU A 90 -5.85 -4.36 18.99
N MET A 91 -6.13 -3.10 18.63
CA MET A 91 -6.49 -2.72 17.26
C MET A 91 -5.30 -2.88 16.32
N LYS A 92 -4.08 -2.53 16.78
CA LYS A 92 -2.84 -2.77 16.01
C LYS A 92 -2.63 -4.25 15.72
N ARG A 93 -2.79 -5.11 16.73
CA ARG A 93 -2.66 -6.57 16.59
C ARG A 93 -3.72 -7.17 15.68
N LYS A 94 -4.98 -6.72 15.80
CA LYS A 94 -6.06 -7.13 14.89
C LYS A 94 -5.73 -6.76 13.45
N TRP A 95 -5.22 -5.55 13.25
CA TRP A 95 -4.83 -5.07 11.93
C TRP A 95 -3.63 -5.82 11.34
N GLN A 96 -2.58 -6.07 12.13
CA GLN A 96 -1.44 -6.89 11.71
C GLN A 96 -1.86 -8.31 11.32
N ARG A 97 -2.73 -8.95 12.10
CA ARG A 97 -3.28 -10.28 11.76
C ARG A 97 -4.08 -10.27 10.47
N ALA A 98 -4.96 -9.29 10.30
CA ALA A 98 -5.77 -9.17 9.09
C ALA A 98 -4.90 -8.92 7.84
N LEU A 99 -3.79 -8.19 8.00
CA LEU A 99 -2.86 -7.94 6.91
C LEU A 99 -2.01 -9.16 6.56
N GLY A 100 -1.46 -9.86 7.56
CA GLY A 100 -0.79 -11.13 7.33
C GLY A 100 -1.70 -12.13 6.62
N GLU A 101 -2.97 -12.23 7.07
CA GLU A 101 -3.97 -13.08 6.42
C GLU A 101 -4.25 -12.66 4.96
N TYR A 102 -4.27 -11.36 4.66
CA TYR A 102 -4.43 -10.86 3.30
C TYR A 102 -3.24 -11.22 2.40
N LEU A 103 -2.01 -11.06 2.89
CA LEU A 103 -0.80 -11.43 2.15
C LEU A 103 -0.71 -12.93 1.91
N GLU A 104 -1.11 -13.75 2.89
CA GLU A 104 -0.97 -15.20 2.81
C GLU A 104 -2.10 -15.88 2.02
N LYS A 105 -3.36 -15.42 2.18
CA LYS A 105 -4.53 -16.16 1.69
C LYS A 105 -5.16 -15.61 0.42
N ARG A 106 -4.97 -14.33 0.08
CA ARG A 106 -5.65 -13.70 -1.07
C ARG A 106 -4.94 -14.07 -2.37
N GLN A 107 -5.45 -15.05 -3.10
CA GLN A 107 -4.83 -15.54 -4.34
C GLN A 107 -4.79 -14.51 -5.47
N SER A 108 -5.79 -13.64 -5.52
CA SER A 108 -5.82 -12.54 -6.49
C SER A 108 -4.78 -11.47 -6.20
N LEU A 109 -4.17 -11.42 -5.00
CA LEU A 109 -3.09 -10.48 -4.69
C LEU A 109 -1.79 -10.93 -5.38
N GLN A 110 -1.32 -10.10 -6.31
CA GLN A 110 -0.15 -10.41 -7.14
C GLN A 110 0.99 -9.40 -6.96
N GLY A 111 0.73 -8.29 -6.25
CA GLY A 111 1.76 -7.30 -5.98
C GLY A 111 1.43 -6.41 -4.79
N LEU A 112 2.47 -5.98 -4.09
CA LEU A 112 2.39 -5.06 -2.97
C LEU A 112 3.27 -3.83 -3.22
N VAL A 113 2.68 -2.65 -3.21
CA VAL A 113 3.38 -1.37 -3.20
C VAL A 113 3.51 -0.89 -1.76
N VAL A 114 4.72 -0.82 -1.24
CA VAL A 114 5.01 -0.33 0.12
C VAL A 114 5.49 1.11 0.05
N LEU A 115 4.67 2.03 0.54
CA LEU A 115 4.93 3.47 0.52
C LEU A 115 5.61 3.92 1.80
N MET A 116 6.75 4.60 1.65
CA MET A 116 7.55 5.13 2.75
C MET A 116 7.91 6.59 2.50
N ASP A 117 7.84 7.42 3.54
CA ASP A 117 8.36 8.79 3.47
C ASP A 117 9.88 8.75 3.29
N ILE A 118 10.40 9.31 2.20
CA ILE A 118 11.85 9.26 1.87
C ILE A 118 12.76 9.83 2.96
N ARG A 119 12.23 10.65 3.87
CA ARG A 119 13.01 11.22 4.97
C ARG A 119 13.27 10.19 6.07
N HIS A 120 12.43 9.16 6.17
CA HIS A 120 12.45 8.14 7.22
C HIS A 120 12.00 6.75 6.71
N PRO A 121 12.66 6.17 5.69
CA PRO A 121 12.26 4.87 5.13
C PRO A 121 12.63 3.71 6.06
N LEU A 122 12.19 2.51 5.70
CA LEU A 122 12.56 1.24 6.34
C LEU A 122 12.34 1.23 7.86
N LYS A 123 11.17 1.69 8.32
CA LYS A 123 10.80 1.47 9.73
C LYS A 123 10.42 0.01 9.95
N ASP A 124 10.42 -0.44 11.20
CA ASP A 124 10.21 -1.84 11.55
C ASP A 124 8.96 -2.45 10.89
N LEU A 125 7.83 -1.72 10.91
CA LEU A 125 6.60 -2.16 10.24
C LEU A 125 6.69 -2.16 8.71
N ASP A 126 7.52 -1.28 8.12
CA ASP A 126 7.75 -1.30 6.67
C ASP A 126 8.57 -2.54 6.27
N GLN A 127 9.61 -2.87 7.05
CA GLN A 127 10.46 -4.04 6.84
C GLN A 127 9.66 -5.34 7.02
N GLN A 128 8.91 -5.46 8.12
CA GLN A 128 8.05 -6.61 8.39
C GLN A 128 7.02 -6.86 7.26
N MET A 129 6.48 -5.80 6.67
CA MET A 129 5.56 -5.90 5.54
C MET A 129 6.22 -6.42 4.27
N ILE A 130 7.47 -6.02 4.03
CA ILE A 130 8.25 -6.49 2.89
C ILE A 130 8.58 -7.98 3.08
N GLU A 131 9.08 -8.36 4.27
CA GLU A 131 9.40 -9.73 4.62
C GLU A 131 8.19 -10.66 4.43
N TRP A 132 7.03 -10.32 5.01
CA TRP A 132 5.81 -11.12 4.85
C TRP A 132 5.37 -11.27 3.39
N ALA A 133 5.50 -10.22 2.59
CA ALA A 133 5.14 -10.27 1.19
C ALA A 133 6.11 -11.16 0.39
N VAL A 134 7.41 -11.07 0.66
CA VAL A 134 8.44 -11.94 0.05
C VAL A 134 8.21 -13.40 0.43
N ASP A 135 7.98 -13.70 1.72
CA ASP A 135 7.67 -15.04 2.22
C ASP A 135 6.40 -15.63 1.56
N SER A 136 5.45 -14.75 1.23
CA SER A 136 4.20 -15.11 0.54
C SER A 136 4.34 -15.14 -0.99
N ASN A 137 5.55 -15.00 -1.54
CA ASN A 137 5.84 -14.92 -2.98
C ASN A 137 5.11 -13.79 -3.72
N ILE A 138 4.84 -12.68 -3.04
CA ILE A 138 4.21 -11.49 -3.62
C ILE A 138 5.30 -10.54 -4.11
N ALA A 139 5.17 -10.06 -5.35
CA ALA A 139 6.08 -9.07 -5.89
C ALA A 139 5.96 -7.74 -5.13
N VAL A 140 7.07 -7.24 -4.58
CA VAL A 140 7.09 -5.99 -3.81
C VAL A 140 7.69 -4.85 -4.62
N LEU A 141 7.02 -3.70 -4.60
CA LEU A 141 7.53 -2.42 -5.09
C LEU A 141 7.62 -1.41 -3.95
N VAL A 142 8.83 -1.02 -3.57
CA VAL A 142 9.03 0.07 -2.62
C VAL A 142 8.88 1.43 -3.33
N LEU A 143 8.02 2.28 -2.78
CA LEU A 143 7.79 3.64 -3.29
C LEU A 143 8.19 4.68 -2.24
N LEU A 144 9.32 5.35 -2.47
CA LEU A 144 9.81 6.46 -1.64
C LEU A 144 9.05 7.74 -1.99
N THR A 145 8.10 8.13 -1.15
CA THR A 145 7.25 9.30 -1.32
C THR A 145 7.90 10.57 -0.78
N LYS A 146 7.32 11.73 -1.12
CA LYS A 146 7.77 13.06 -0.67
C LYS A 146 9.22 13.39 -1.04
N ALA A 147 9.66 12.90 -2.20
CA ALA A 147 10.98 13.19 -2.77
C ALA A 147 11.24 14.70 -2.92
N ASP A 148 10.19 15.52 -3.09
CA ASP A 148 10.29 16.98 -3.11
C ASP A 148 10.85 17.59 -1.80
N LYS A 149 10.82 16.85 -0.68
CA LYS A 149 11.36 17.31 0.60
C LYS A 149 12.87 17.15 0.76
N LEU A 150 13.55 16.51 -0.19
CA LEU A 150 15.00 16.33 -0.19
C LEU A 150 15.65 16.94 -1.43
N ALA A 151 16.84 17.51 -1.25
CA ALA A 151 17.69 17.93 -2.35
C ALA A 151 18.19 16.73 -3.16
N SER A 152 18.61 16.96 -4.41
CA SER A 152 18.95 15.90 -5.37
C SER A 152 19.97 14.88 -4.84
N GLY A 153 21.05 15.34 -4.20
CA GLY A 153 22.07 14.46 -3.62
C GLY A 153 21.52 13.58 -2.49
N ALA A 154 20.77 14.18 -1.56
CA ALA A 154 20.13 13.46 -0.46
C ALA A 154 19.09 12.44 -0.95
N ARG A 155 18.32 12.76 -2.01
CA ARG A 155 17.40 11.80 -2.65
C ARG A 155 18.14 10.58 -3.18
N LYS A 156 19.25 10.78 -3.91
CA LYS A 156 20.03 9.68 -4.50
C LYS A 156 20.65 8.80 -3.40
N ALA A 157 21.18 9.42 -2.34
CA ALA A 157 21.73 8.70 -1.19
C ALA A 157 20.66 7.82 -0.51
N GLN A 158 19.46 8.37 -0.25
CA GLN A 158 18.34 7.61 0.32
C GLN A 158 17.89 6.45 -0.58
N LEU A 159 17.76 6.69 -1.89
CA LEU A 159 17.40 5.64 -2.85
C LEU A 159 18.42 4.49 -2.86
N ASN A 160 19.71 4.80 -2.86
CA ASN A 160 20.77 3.80 -2.86
C ASN A 160 20.76 2.98 -1.55
N MET A 161 20.65 3.65 -0.40
CA MET A 161 20.56 2.97 0.89
C MET A 161 19.38 1.98 0.95
N VAL A 162 18.21 2.38 0.44
CA VAL A 162 17.04 1.48 0.39
C VAL A 162 17.22 0.33 -0.60
N ARG A 163 17.87 0.57 -1.75
CA ARG A 163 18.18 -0.49 -2.72
C ARG A 163 19.18 -1.51 -2.17
N GLU A 164 20.22 -1.05 -1.48
CA GLU A 164 21.21 -1.92 -0.85
C GLU A 164 20.57 -2.77 0.26
N ALA A 165 19.70 -2.20 1.08
CA ALA A 165 18.94 -2.94 2.07
C ALA A 165 17.99 -3.98 1.44
N GLY A 166 17.32 -3.63 0.33
CA GLY A 166 16.41 -4.52 -0.38
C GLY A 166 17.09 -5.60 -1.23
N ALA A 167 18.38 -5.47 -1.55
CA ALA A 167 19.13 -6.48 -2.31
C ALA A 167 19.48 -7.73 -1.49
N GLY A 168 19.26 -7.69 -0.17
CA GLY A 168 19.48 -8.82 0.75
C GLY A 168 18.22 -9.63 1.07
N VAL A 169 17.08 -9.34 0.42
CA VAL A 169 15.78 -10.00 0.62
C VAL A 169 15.32 -10.63 -0.68
#